data_AF-A0A4R3TQI8-F1
#
_entry.id   AF-A0A4R3TQI8-F1
#
_cell.length_a   1.000
_cell.length_b   1.000
_cell.length_c   1.000
_cell.angle_alpha   90.00
_cell.angle_beta   90.00
_cell.angle_gamma   90.00
#
_symmetry.space_group_name_H-M   'P 1'
#
loop_
_entity.id
_entity.type
_entity.pdbx_description
1 polymer ?
#
loop_
_entity_poly.entity_id
_entity_poly.type
_entity_poly.pdbx_seq_one_letter_code
_entity_poly.pdbx_strand_id
1 'polypeptide(L)'
;MLKAQSGGERPPTAELHENQMDQDSLPPYDVLDAILERLVEREQPLDQIIAAGFDREIVTRIDHLLNVAEYKRRQAAPGVKVTARNFGRDRRYPITNRFRDKGEGVSAPDETLVSRGSRASIDAFEG
;
A
#
# COMPACT_ATOMS: atom_id res chain seq x y z
N MET A 1 20.99 -18.54 -36.83
CA MET A 1 21.20 -18.98 -35.43
C MET A 1 22.12 -17.99 -34.73
N LEU A 2 21.57 -16.94 -34.09
CA LEU A 2 22.33 -16.10 -33.17
C LEU A 2 22.04 -16.59 -31.74
N LYS A 3 23.06 -17.07 -31.04
CA LYS A 3 22.97 -17.38 -29.61
C LYS A 3 22.97 -16.07 -28.83
N ALA A 4 21.86 -15.75 -28.17
CA ALA A 4 21.84 -14.74 -27.11
C ALA A 4 22.65 -15.28 -25.93
N GLN A 5 23.75 -14.62 -25.60
CA GLN A 5 24.49 -14.88 -24.36
C GLN A 5 23.77 -14.18 -23.19
N SER A 6 23.74 -14.92 -22.08
CA SER A 6 23.31 -14.57 -20.73
C SER A 6 23.60 -13.13 -20.30
N GLY A 7 22.56 -12.34 -20.05
CA GLY A 7 22.57 -11.39 -18.93
C GLY A 7 22.08 -12.18 -17.72
N GLY A 8 22.88 -12.48 -16.70
CA GLY A 8 23.73 -11.57 -15.96
C GLY A 8 23.03 -11.33 -14.63
N GLU A 9 23.37 -12.16 -13.63
CA GLU A 9 23.02 -12.03 -12.20
C GLU A 9 23.50 -10.70 -11.63
N ARG A 10 22.88 -9.59 -12.04
CA ARG A 10 23.04 -8.32 -11.37
C ARG A 10 21.71 -7.98 -10.68
N PRO A 11 21.69 -7.84 -9.35
CA PRO A 11 20.55 -7.22 -8.71
C PRO A 11 20.35 -5.82 -9.30
N PRO A 12 19.11 -5.35 -9.46
CA PRO A 12 18.84 -4.01 -9.98
C PRO A 12 19.37 -2.98 -8.97
N THR A 13 20.57 -2.45 -9.19
CA THR A 13 21.14 -1.40 -8.35
C THR A 13 20.81 -0.04 -8.96
N ALA A 14 19.97 0.75 -8.29
CA ALA A 14 19.76 2.15 -8.63
C ALA A 14 21.03 2.93 -8.23
N GLU A 15 21.66 3.58 -9.18
CA GLU A 15 22.89 4.34 -8.95
C GLU A 15 22.64 5.55 -8.02
N LEU A 16 22.97 5.43 -6.73
CA LEU A 16 23.22 6.57 -5.85
C LEU A 16 24.08 6.14 -4.63
N HIS A 17 25.28 6.72 -4.51
CA HIS A 17 26.32 6.50 -3.49
C HIS A 17 27.06 5.15 -3.56
N GLU A 18 28.39 5.21 -3.64
CA GLU A 18 29.27 4.02 -3.64
C GLU A 18 29.00 3.18 -2.38
N ASN A 19 28.52 1.95 -2.57
CA ASN A 19 28.19 0.91 -1.56
C ASN A 19 26.81 0.93 -0.89
N GLN A 20 25.81 1.69 -1.36
CA GLN A 20 24.44 1.52 -0.86
C GLN A 20 23.62 0.66 -1.83
N MET A 21 23.14 -0.52 -1.39
CA MET A 21 22.15 -1.29 -2.12
C MET A 21 20.78 -1.08 -1.48
N ASP A 22 19.73 -0.86 -2.27
CA ASP A 22 18.34 -0.76 -1.76
C ASP A 22 17.92 -2.02 -0.96
N GLN A 23 18.57 -3.15 -1.22
CA GLN A 23 18.39 -4.43 -0.53
C GLN A 23 18.87 -4.42 0.93
N ASP A 24 19.71 -3.46 1.34
CA ASP A 24 20.13 -3.33 2.74
C ASP A 24 18.97 -2.83 3.63
N SER A 25 17.94 -2.25 3.01
CA SER A 25 16.85 -1.56 3.70
C SER A 25 15.45 -2.08 3.36
N LEU A 26 15.28 -2.90 2.33
CA LEU A 26 13.98 -3.39 1.89
C LEU A 26 13.89 -4.92 2.04
N PRO A 27 12.68 -5.46 2.26
CA PRO A 27 12.48 -6.90 2.17
C PRO A 27 12.76 -7.39 0.73
N PRO A 28 12.91 -8.70 0.52
CA PRO A 28 12.96 -9.31 -0.81
C PRO A 28 11.84 -8.80 -1.72
N TYR A 29 12.12 -8.60 -3.01
CA TYR A 29 11.20 -7.93 -3.94
C TYR A 29 9.86 -8.66 -4.11
N ASP A 30 9.86 -9.99 -4.04
CA ASP A 30 8.64 -10.80 -4.05
C ASP A 30 7.72 -10.48 -2.85
N VAL A 31 8.30 -10.30 -1.67
CA VAL A 31 7.58 -9.88 -0.47
C VAL A 31 7.14 -8.42 -0.58
N LEU A 32 8.02 -7.53 -1.05
CA LEU A 32 7.73 -6.11 -1.23
C LEU A 32 6.56 -5.89 -2.20
N ASP A 33 6.61 -6.52 -3.37
CA ASP A 33 5.62 -6.37 -4.42
C ASP A 33 4.26 -6.90 -3.98
N ALA A 34 4.23 -8.04 -3.26
CA ALA A 34 2.99 -8.57 -2.71
C ALA A 34 2.35 -7.66 -1.66
N ILE A 35 3.16 -6.97 -0.84
CA ILE A 35 2.66 -5.96 0.10
C ILE A 35 2.15 -4.72 -0.65
N LEU A 36 2.91 -4.22 -1.64
CA LEU A 36 2.53 -3.05 -2.42
C LEU A 36 1.26 -3.27 -3.24
N GLU A 37 1.06 -4.45 -3.82
CA GLU A 37 -0.18 -4.80 -4.51
C GLU A 37 -1.38 -4.65 -3.56
N ARG A 38 -1.26 -5.15 -2.33
CA ARG A 38 -2.32 -5.09 -1.33
C ARG A 38 -2.59 -3.67 -0.84
N LEU A 39 -1.54 -2.89 -0.59
CA LEU A 39 -1.65 -1.50 -0.13
C LEU A 39 -2.17 -0.56 -1.22
N VAL A 40 -1.69 -0.72 -2.45
CA VAL A 40 -1.93 0.23 -3.54
C VAL A 40 -3.11 -0.20 -4.40
N GLU A 41 -3.09 -1.42 -4.92
CA GLU A 41 -4.12 -1.87 -5.87
C GLU A 41 -5.40 -2.26 -5.13
N ARG A 42 -5.26 -3.00 -4.02
CA ARG A 42 -6.41 -3.53 -3.26
C ARG A 42 -6.89 -2.64 -2.12
N GLU A 43 -6.15 -1.59 -1.76
CA GLU A 43 -6.44 -0.69 -0.62
C GLU A 43 -6.79 -1.43 0.68
N GLN A 44 -6.07 -2.51 0.95
CA GLN A 44 -6.29 -3.28 2.18
C GLN A 44 -5.75 -2.52 3.40
N PRO A 45 -6.49 -2.50 4.52
CA PRO A 45 -5.96 -2.02 5.79
C PRO A 45 -4.83 -2.95 6.28
N LEU A 46 -3.94 -2.42 7.11
CA LEU A 46 -2.72 -3.12 7.51
C LEU A 46 -3.03 -4.42 8.28
N ASP A 47 -4.09 -4.43 9.08
CA ASP A 47 -4.54 -5.60 9.84
C ASP A 47 -4.84 -6.81 8.93
N GLN A 48 -5.48 -6.59 7.79
CA GLN A 48 -5.78 -7.63 6.80
C GLN A 48 -4.52 -8.15 6.11
N ILE A 49 -3.56 -7.27 5.84
CA ILE A 49 -2.28 -7.67 5.24
C ILE A 49 -1.48 -8.50 6.24
N ILE A 50 -1.45 -8.11 7.51
CA ILE A 50 -0.80 -8.87 8.58
C ILE A 50 -1.49 -10.23 8.76
N ALA A 51 -2.83 -10.26 8.79
CA ALA A 51 -3.61 -11.49 8.88
C ALA A 51 -3.40 -12.44 7.69
N ALA A 52 -2.98 -11.91 6.53
CA ALA A 52 -2.59 -12.71 5.38
C ALA A 52 -1.20 -13.35 5.50
N GLY A 53 -0.50 -13.17 6.63
CA GLY A 53 0.76 -13.83 6.97
C GLY A 53 2.02 -13.00 6.73
N PHE A 54 1.88 -11.71 6.40
CA PHE A 54 3.02 -10.81 6.27
C PHE A 54 3.48 -10.30 7.64
N ASP A 55 4.79 -10.14 7.81
CA ASP A 55 5.37 -9.61 9.05
C ASP A 55 4.89 -8.17 9.33
N ARG A 56 4.47 -7.92 10.57
CA ARG A 56 3.91 -6.64 11.00
C ARG A 56 4.90 -5.49 10.87
N GLU A 57 6.16 -5.70 11.24
CA GLU A 57 7.19 -4.66 11.19
C GLU A 57 7.50 -4.32 9.74
N ILE A 58 7.56 -5.32 8.87
CA ILE A 58 7.75 -5.11 7.43
C ILE A 58 6.56 -4.34 6.84
N VAL A 59 5.32 -4.78 7.07
CA VAL A 59 4.11 -4.12 6.52
C VAL A 59 4.02 -2.66 6.97
N THR A 60 4.20 -2.39 8.26
CA THR A 60 4.14 -1.02 8.81
C THR A 60 5.28 -0.14 8.27
N ARG A 61 6.48 -0.70 8.10
CA ARG A 61 7.61 0.00 7.48
C ARG A 61 7.32 0.35 6.01
N ILE A 62 6.79 -0.58 5.23
CA ILE A 62 6.48 -0.36 3.81
C ILE A 62 5.36 0.68 3.66
N ASP A 63 4.30 0.63 4.47
CA ASP A 63 3.26 1.67 4.48
C ASP A 63 3.86 3.06 4.79
N HIS A 64 4.76 3.13 5.78
CA HIS A 64 5.44 4.38 6.09
C HIS A 64 6.26 4.92 4.92
N LEU A 65 7.11 4.08 4.31
CA LEU A 65 7.92 4.45 3.15
C LEU A 65 7.05 4.86 1.96
N LEU A 66 5.94 4.14 1.74
CA LEU A 66 4.96 4.46 0.72
C LEU A 66 4.40 5.88 0.95
N ASN A 67 3.99 6.21 2.17
CA ASN A 67 3.47 7.53 2.50
C ASN A 67 4.52 8.65 2.34
N VAL A 68 5.75 8.44 2.81
CA VAL A 68 6.83 9.45 2.67
C VAL A 68 7.25 9.65 1.22
N ALA A 69 7.17 8.63 0.37
CA ALA A 69 7.52 8.74 -1.04
C ALA A 69 6.49 9.53 -1.88
N GLU A 70 5.35 9.94 -1.32
CA GLU A 70 4.30 10.66 -2.06
C GLU A 70 4.80 11.99 -2.67
N TYR A 71 5.63 12.75 -1.94
CA TYR A 71 6.19 14.00 -2.48
C TYR A 71 7.08 13.76 -3.71
N LYS A 72 7.85 12.66 -3.71
CA LYS A 72 8.71 12.29 -4.85
C LYS A 72 7.86 11.89 -6.05
N ARG A 73 6.82 11.07 -5.83
CA ARG A 73 5.91 10.63 -6.91
C ARG A 73 5.19 11.78 -7.58
N ARG A 74 4.81 12.82 -6.83
CA ARG A 74 4.13 13.99 -7.39
C ARG A 74 5.02 14.87 -8.28
N GLN A 75 6.34 14.71 -8.17
CA GLN A 75 7.33 15.37 -9.03
C GLN A 75 7.74 14.50 -10.23
N ALA A 76 7.32 13.23 -10.28
CA ALA A 76 7.67 12.33 -11.36
C ALA A 76 6.97 12.71 -12.67
N ALA A 77 7.64 12.48 -13.79
CA ALA A 77 7.04 12.65 -15.11
C ALA A 77 5.83 11.71 -15.28
N PRO A 78 4.82 12.08 -16.08
CA PRO A 78 3.72 11.19 -16.41
C PRO A 78 4.21 9.87 -17.01
N GLY A 79 3.75 8.74 -16.45
CA GLY A 79 4.09 7.40 -16.91
C GLY A 79 2.89 6.66 -17.51
N VAL A 80 3.16 5.60 -18.28
CA VAL A 80 2.13 4.71 -18.81
C VAL A 80 1.49 3.87 -17.70
N LYS A 81 0.16 3.68 -17.76
CA LYS A 81 -0.55 2.82 -16.81
C LYS A 81 -0.45 1.36 -17.24
N VAL A 82 0.10 0.51 -16.38
CA VAL A 82 0.28 -0.94 -16.63
C VAL A 82 -0.50 -1.84 -15.65
N THR A 83 -0.92 -1.31 -14.50
CA THR A 83 -1.69 -2.01 -13.46
C THR A 83 -3.11 -1.45 -13.33
N ALA A 84 -3.96 -2.10 -12.52
CA ALA A 84 -5.34 -1.66 -12.30
C ALA A 84 -5.41 -0.26 -11.66
N ARG A 85 -4.43 0.07 -10.82
CA ARG A 85 -4.33 1.35 -10.12
C ARG A 85 -2.95 1.97 -10.26
N ASN A 86 -2.89 3.22 -10.72
CA ASN A 86 -1.63 3.96 -10.86
C ASN A 86 -1.43 5.03 -9.76
N PHE A 87 -0.19 5.47 -9.59
CA PHE A 87 0.19 6.56 -8.67
C PHE A 87 -0.17 7.98 -9.16
N GLY A 88 -0.93 8.08 -10.25
CA GLY A 88 -1.34 9.36 -10.84
C GLY A 88 -2.80 9.67 -10.52
N ARG A 89 -3.66 9.52 -11.54
CA ARG A 89 -5.08 9.87 -11.44
C ARG A 89 -5.82 9.03 -10.39
N ASP A 90 -5.45 7.76 -10.24
CA ASP A 90 -6.23 6.75 -9.51
C ASP A 90 -5.91 6.69 -8.00
N ARG A 91 -4.77 7.25 -7.58
CA ARG A 91 -4.36 7.30 -6.17
C ARG A 91 -4.00 8.74 -5.78
N ARG A 92 -4.97 9.44 -5.19
CA ARG A 92 -4.85 10.86 -4.82
C ARG A 92 -4.63 11.02 -3.32
N TYR A 93 -3.39 10.87 -2.87
CA TYR A 93 -3.03 11.06 -1.47
C TYR A 93 -2.46 12.47 -1.22
N PRO A 94 -2.68 13.05 -0.02
CA PRO A 94 -2.06 14.31 0.36
C PRO A 94 -0.56 14.10 0.61
N ILE A 95 0.26 15.10 0.26
CA ILE A 95 1.70 15.09 0.58
C ILE A 95 1.91 15.18 2.09
N THR A 96 1.23 16.13 2.75
CA THR A 96 1.23 16.26 4.20
C THR A 96 0.18 15.31 4.77
N ASN A 97 0.62 14.13 5.22
CA ASN A 97 -0.26 13.11 5.77
C ASN A 97 0.22 12.63 7.16
N ARG A 98 -0.60 12.88 8.20
CA ARG A 98 -0.37 12.39 9.58
C ARG A 98 -1.21 11.15 9.92
N PHE A 99 -2.05 10.66 9.00
CA PHE A 99 -2.76 9.40 9.20
C PHE A 99 -1.74 8.26 9.36
N ARG A 100 -1.96 7.41 10.37
CA ARG A 100 -1.15 6.23 10.63
C ARG A 100 -2.09 5.10 10.99
N ASP A 101 -2.17 4.10 10.12
CA ASP A 101 -2.80 2.85 10.46
C ASP A 101 -1.85 2.07 11.39
N LYS A 102 -2.35 1.65 12.54
CA LYS A 102 -1.55 0.89 13.51
C LYS A 102 -1.49 -0.59 13.17
N GLY A 103 -2.23 -1.07 12.17
CA GLY A 103 -2.42 -2.51 11.92
C GLY A 103 -3.13 -3.20 13.09
N GLU A 104 -3.96 -2.44 13.81
CA GLU A 104 -4.86 -2.95 14.83
C GLU A 104 -6.18 -3.28 14.12
N GLY A 105 -6.80 -4.41 14.46
CA GLY A 105 -8.08 -4.79 13.89
C GLY A 105 -9.12 -3.70 14.09
N VAL A 106 -10.03 -3.54 13.13
CA VAL A 106 -11.16 -2.60 13.27
C VAL A 106 -11.89 -2.92 14.58
N SER A 107 -12.00 -1.94 15.47
CA SER A 107 -12.77 -2.10 16.70
C SER A 107 -14.19 -2.51 16.33
N ALA A 108 -14.74 -3.50 17.06
CA ALA A 108 -16.13 -3.86 16.89
C ALA A 108 -17.01 -2.60 16.97
N PRO A 109 -18.02 -2.47 16.10
CA PRO A 109 -18.93 -1.33 16.15
C PRO A 109 -19.54 -1.25 17.55
N ASP A 110 -19.56 -0.05 18.12
CA ASP A 110 -20.24 0.17 19.38
C ASP A 110 -21.75 0.12 19.13
N GLU A 111 -22.34 -1.05 19.35
CA GLU A 111 -23.77 -1.33 19.18
C GLU A 111 -24.65 -0.38 20.01
N THR A 112 -24.10 0.26 21.06
CA THR A 112 -24.84 1.25 21.85
C THR A 112 -25.14 2.52 21.04
N LEU A 113 -24.32 2.86 20.04
CA LEU A 113 -24.53 3.99 19.12
C LEU A 113 -25.59 3.69 18.06
N VAL A 114 -25.89 2.42 17.78
CA VAL A 114 -26.86 1.99 16.75
C VAL A 114 -28.32 2.17 17.22
N SER A 115 -28.58 2.32 18.52
CA SER A 115 -29.94 2.18 19.08
C SER A 115 -30.79 3.45 19.23
N ARG A 116 -30.31 4.65 18.85
CA ARG A 116 -31.06 5.89 19.17
C ARG A 116 -31.95 6.49 18.07
N GLY A 117 -32.03 5.93 16.86
CA GLY A 117 -32.82 6.59 15.79
C GLY A 117 -33.44 5.74 14.68
N SER A 118 -33.21 4.42 14.64
CA SER A 118 -33.53 3.62 13.45
C SER A 118 -34.74 2.70 13.58
N ARG A 119 -35.33 2.52 14.77
CA ARG A 119 -36.49 1.63 14.91
C ARG A 119 -37.84 2.29 14.60
N ALA A 120 -37.89 3.62 14.53
CA ALA A 120 -39.14 4.37 14.25
C ALA A 120 -39.31 4.75 12.77
N SER A 121 -38.26 4.65 11.94
CA SER A 121 -38.26 5.13 10.55
C SER A 121 -38.44 4.03 9.50
N ILE A 122 -38.35 2.75 9.88
CA ILE A 122 -38.53 1.62 8.95
C ILE A 122 -40.02 1.39 8.65
N ASP A 123 -40.90 1.58 9.64
CA ASP A 123 -42.36 1.39 9.48
C ASP A 123 -43.06 2.54 8.72
N ALA A 124 -42.34 3.59 8.33
CA ALA A 124 -42.91 4.78 7.69
C ALA A 124 -42.97 4.71 6.16
N PHE A 125 -42.41 3.67 5.53
CA PHE A 125 -42.29 3.56 4.06
C PHE A 125 -43.11 2.43 3.42
N GLU A 126 -43.90 1.68 4.20
CA GLU A 126 -44.84 0.65 3.70
C GLU A 126 -46.33 1.10 3.79
N GLY A 127 -46.59 2.41 3.78
CA GLY A 127 -47.93 3.01 3.78
C GLY A 127 -48.32 3.59 2.42
#